data_AF-A0A2S6IAC4-F1
#
_entry.id   AF-A0A2S6IAC4-F1
#
_cell.length_a   1.000
_cell.length_b   1.000
_cell.length_c   1.000
_cell.angle_alpha   90.00
_cell.angle_beta   90.00
_cell.angle_gamma   90.00
#
_symmetry.space_group_name_H-M   'P 1'
#
loop_
_entity.id
_entity.type
_entity.pdbx_description
1 polymer ?
#
loop_
_entity_poly.entity_id
_entity_poly.type
_entity_poly.pdbx_seq_one_letter_code
_entity_poly.pdbx_strand_id
1 'polypeptide(L)'
;MSLQTAYTAARVIETLENYTRSDLVNACPVERETRSRPAVVIYSDHYFWNLILNNVAQSWNEQFELHEVTLSEHVARVPGLYYHPDVQHFKTLPDSVMEYVTDRWTHYTPPGKSQKVLGGIGTLQIPPTLEEWRIVSVSYANNVSFGIPVLMHENVWQHYGLREGRRIHSLTAHWKQMDASWAKRFPSMRGMPKGYLVVDHPDQLRVSPDVYPTVYHPFTIMEYEVNGSLFYDFVYVTVDSSDPDFRNQIRAFLGEYRYMKGRHGNYLIEPFVSHPLLYEQDVMYQSPEELRKEHSAANSHLSLLVERIKNERFGSRTLEEIKIFIDNHFDTDDLKTCSDVILLNPNAWYRGGRVFDESANFLDAVMERDKVDELLDALVNYGLSPV
;
A
#
# COMPACT_ATOMS: atom_id res chain seq x y z
N MET A 1 -7.03 -3.91 -24.53
CA MET A 1 -6.71 -3.00 -23.39
C MET A 1 -5.21 -2.76 -23.44
N SER A 2 -4.72 -1.53 -23.26
CA SER A 2 -3.33 -1.22 -23.58
C SER A 2 -2.37 -1.73 -22.50
N LEU A 3 -1.21 -2.25 -22.94
CA LEU A 3 0.00 -2.55 -22.16
C LEU A 3 0.37 -1.48 -21.12
N GLN A 4 -0.15 -0.26 -21.31
CA GLN A 4 0.05 0.90 -20.45
C GLN A 4 -0.64 0.77 -19.09
N THR A 5 -1.76 0.03 -18.99
CA THR A 5 -2.47 -0.25 -17.72
C THR A 5 -1.76 -1.34 -16.92
N ALA A 6 -1.18 -2.34 -17.60
CA ALA A 6 -0.29 -3.34 -17.02
C ALA A 6 1.01 -2.69 -16.49
N TYR A 7 1.54 -1.70 -17.24
CA TYR A 7 2.65 -0.85 -16.77
C TYR A 7 2.29 0.02 -15.56
N THR A 8 1.02 0.37 -15.33
CA THR A 8 0.59 1.15 -14.15
C THR A 8 0.55 0.27 -12.89
N ALA A 9 0.14 -1.00 -13.03
CA ALA A 9 0.19 -2.00 -11.95
C ALA A 9 1.64 -2.38 -11.60
N ALA A 10 2.49 -2.59 -12.61
CA ALA A 10 3.94 -2.76 -12.44
C ALA A 10 4.62 -1.51 -11.85
N ARG A 11 4.00 -0.33 -11.92
CA ARG A 11 4.53 0.88 -11.27
C ARG A 11 4.11 1.06 -9.82
N VAL A 12 3.24 0.22 -9.27
CA VAL A 12 3.14 0.03 -7.80
C VAL A 12 4.45 -0.58 -7.25
N ILE A 13 5.30 -1.14 -8.11
CA ILE A 13 6.61 -1.74 -7.81
C ILE A 13 7.76 -0.73 -8.02
N GLU A 14 7.64 0.25 -8.91
CA GLU A 14 8.60 1.38 -9.10
C GLU A 14 8.70 2.30 -7.85
N THR A 15 7.74 2.14 -6.96
CA THR A 15 7.75 2.56 -5.55
C THR A 15 8.96 2.13 -4.75
N LEU A 16 9.53 0.97 -5.05
CA LEU A 16 10.32 0.19 -4.11
C LEU A 16 11.82 0.48 -4.20
N GLU A 17 12.29 1.16 -5.26
CA GLU A 17 13.69 1.54 -5.43
C GLU A 17 14.14 2.70 -4.52
N ASN A 18 13.23 3.56 -4.05
CA ASN A 18 13.63 4.78 -3.33
C ASN A 18 14.05 4.55 -1.86
N TYR A 19 13.72 3.39 -1.27
CA TYR A 19 14.11 3.06 0.10
C TYR A 19 15.62 2.77 0.23
N THR A 20 16.33 2.47 -0.87
CA THR A 20 17.75 2.06 -0.87
C THR A 20 18.77 3.16 -0.57
N ARG A 21 18.36 4.40 -0.26
CA ARG A 21 19.28 5.51 0.07
C ARG A 21 18.89 6.23 1.36
N SER A 22 18.94 5.54 2.49
CA SER A 22 18.60 6.14 3.79
C SER A 22 19.71 6.35 4.80
N ASP A 23 20.95 5.98 4.49
CA ASP A 23 22.12 6.53 5.17
C ASP A 23 22.86 7.45 4.20
N LEU A 24 22.55 8.75 4.24
CA LEU A 24 23.43 9.90 3.94
C LEU A 24 22.62 11.16 3.55
N VAL A 25 22.49 12.08 4.52
CA VAL A 25 22.86 13.51 4.43
C VAL A 25 21.98 14.54 3.67
N ASN A 26 21.58 15.55 4.46
CA ASN A 26 21.41 17.01 4.25
C ASN A 26 20.07 17.64 3.81
N ALA A 27 19.51 18.41 4.77
CA ALA A 27 18.96 19.77 4.73
C ALA A 27 17.99 20.12 3.58
N CYS A 28 16.72 20.29 3.97
CA CYS A 28 15.69 20.90 3.15
C CYS A 28 16.08 22.38 2.86
N PRO A 29 16.24 22.80 1.59
CA PRO A 29 16.44 24.21 1.27
C PRO A 29 15.15 24.97 1.58
N VAL A 30 15.25 26.00 2.42
CA VAL A 30 14.21 27.01 2.58
C VAL A 30 14.20 27.88 1.32
N GLU A 31 13.42 27.49 0.31
CA GLU A 31 13.13 28.40 -0.80
C GLU A 31 12.23 29.53 -0.30
N ARG A 32 12.74 30.77 -0.35
CA ARG A 32 11.98 31.99 -0.12
C ARG A 32 11.03 32.22 -1.30
N GLU A 33 9.74 32.23 -1.02
CA GLU A 33 8.70 32.42 -2.03
C GLU A 33 8.65 33.83 -2.63
N THR A 34 8.57 33.86 -3.96
CA THR A 34 8.17 35.02 -4.76
C THR A 34 6.66 34.97 -5.07
N ARG A 35 5.95 36.03 -4.64
CA ARG A 35 4.57 36.47 -4.98
C ARG A 35 3.41 35.54 -4.57
N SER A 36 2.65 35.96 -3.54
CA SER A 36 1.45 35.26 -3.04
C SER A 36 0.28 35.34 -4.04
N ARG A 37 -0.10 34.20 -4.60
CA ARG A 37 -1.47 33.99 -5.08
C ARG A 37 -2.39 33.84 -3.85
N PRO A 38 -3.68 34.23 -3.93
CA PRO A 38 -4.63 33.96 -2.84
C PRO A 38 -4.72 32.46 -2.57
N ALA A 39 -4.87 32.08 -1.30
CA ALA A 39 -5.00 30.69 -0.91
C ALA A 39 -6.26 30.05 -1.54
N VAL A 40 -6.12 28.79 -1.96
CA VAL A 40 -7.23 28.00 -2.50
C VAL A 40 -7.97 27.34 -1.34
N VAL A 41 -9.25 27.69 -1.17
CA VAL A 41 -10.08 27.11 -0.12
C VAL A 41 -10.54 25.71 -0.50
N ILE A 42 -10.29 24.75 0.39
CA ILE A 42 -10.67 23.34 0.25
C ILE A 42 -11.87 23.06 1.14
N TYR A 43 -12.79 22.20 0.67
CA TYR A 43 -14.02 21.86 1.40
C TYR A 43 -14.28 20.35 1.53
N SER A 44 -13.43 19.51 0.93
CA SER A 44 -13.49 18.05 1.10
C SER A 44 -12.19 17.39 0.67
N ASP A 45 -11.95 16.17 1.18
CA ASP A 45 -10.84 15.31 0.76
C ASP A 45 -10.89 15.06 -0.76
N HIS A 46 -12.09 14.75 -1.28
CA HIS A 46 -12.31 14.52 -2.71
C HIS A 46 -11.96 15.75 -3.56
N TYR A 47 -12.38 16.94 -3.13
CA TYR A 47 -12.11 18.17 -3.88
C TYR A 47 -10.60 18.46 -3.95
N PHE A 48 -9.90 18.35 -2.83
CA PHE A 48 -8.46 18.51 -2.78
C PHE A 48 -7.77 17.56 -3.75
N TRP A 49 -8.03 16.26 -3.63
CA TRP A 49 -7.35 15.27 -4.46
C TRP A 49 -7.70 15.39 -5.94
N ASN A 50 -8.94 15.73 -6.28
CA ASN A 50 -9.32 15.96 -7.66
C ASN A 50 -8.59 17.18 -8.27
N LEU A 51 -8.39 18.24 -7.48
CA LEU A 51 -7.60 19.40 -7.91
C LEU A 51 -6.14 19.02 -8.16
N ILE A 52 -5.52 18.36 -7.18
CA ILE A 52 -4.11 17.95 -7.22
C ILE A 52 -3.83 16.97 -8.36
N LEU A 53 -4.66 15.93 -8.51
CA LEU A 53 -4.47 14.88 -9.52
C LEU A 53 -4.67 15.38 -10.95
N ASN A 54 -5.58 16.34 -11.18
CA ASN A 54 -5.80 16.91 -12.51
C ASN A 54 -4.74 17.95 -12.92
N ASN A 55 -4.08 18.61 -11.95
CA ASN A 55 -3.17 19.72 -12.22
C ASN A 55 -1.85 19.63 -11.44
N VAL A 56 -1.25 18.43 -11.37
CA VAL A 56 -0.05 18.14 -10.56
C VAL A 56 1.03 19.22 -10.70
N ALA A 57 1.46 19.52 -11.93
CA ALA A 57 2.55 20.45 -12.19
C ALA A 57 2.26 21.90 -11.74
N GLN A 58 0.99 22.31 -11.74
CA GLN A 58 0.57 23.67 -11.37
C GLN A 58 0.29 23.79 -9.87
N SER A 59 -0.01 22.68 -9.20
CA SER A 59 -0.36 22.66 -7.77
C SER A 59 0.82 22.86 -6.82
N TRP A 60 2.07 22.71 -7.29
CA TRP A 60 3.24 22.87 -6.45
C TRP A 60 3.42 24.31 -5.98
N ASN A 61 3.72 24.45 -4.69
CA ASN A 61 3.80 25.72 -3.96
C ASN A 61 2.50 26.53 -3.97
N GLU A 62 1.35 25.93 -4.31
CA GLU A 62 0.06 26.56 -4.06
C GLU A 62 -0.25 26.53 -2.56
N GLN A 63 -0.77 27.65 -2.06
CA GLN A 63 -1.25 27.76 -0.70
C GLN A 63 -2.68 27.24 -0.63
N PHE A 64 -2.94 26.31 0.28
CA PHE A 64 -4.26 25.78 0.54
C PHE A 64 -4.75 26.21 1.91
N GLU A 65 -6.04 26.53 1.98
CA GLU A 65 -6.76 26.79 3.22
C GLU A 65 -7.77 25.68 3.45
N LEU A 66 -7.63 24.97 4.56
CA LEU A 66 -8.53 23.90 4.98
C LEU A 66 -9.23 24.34 6.27
N HIS A 67 -10.54 24.10 6.34
CA HIS A 67 -11.33 24.40 7.54
C HIS A 67 -11.93 23.15 8.10
N GLU A 68 -12.03 23.06 9.41
CA GLU A 68 -12.82 22.01 10.04
C GLU A 68 -12.37 20.61 9.57
N VAL A 69 -11.09 20.31 9.76
CA VAL A 69 -10.48 19.02 9.43
C VAL A 69 -9.97 18.31 10.68
N THR A 70 -10.00 16.99 10.66
CA THR A 70 -9.55 16.17 11.79
C THR A 70 -8.14 15.67 11.53
N LEU A 71 -7.26 15.87 12.52
CA LEU A 71 -5.88 15.41 12.51
C LEU A 71 -5.80 13.91 12.82
N SER A 72 -4.91 13.21 12.12
CA SER A 72 -4.54 11.83 12.40
C SER A 72 -3.01 11.67 12.37
N GLU A 73 -2.46 10.94 13.32
CA GLU A 73 -1.05 10.52 13.38
C GLU A 73 -0.72 9.44 12.36
N HIS A 74 -1.75 8.83 11.76
CA HIS A 74 -1.63 7.91 10.65
C HIS A 74 -1.73 8.67 9.32
N VAL A 75 -1.11 8.12 8.28
CA VAL A 75 -1.13 8.66 6.90
C VAL A 75 -1.52 7.54 5.94
N ALA A 76 -2.25 7.86 4.87
CA ALA A 76 -2.53 6.92 3.81
C ALA A 76 -1.23 6.29 3.27
N ARG A 77 -1.24 4.96 3.05
CA ARG A 77 -0.08 4.24 2.47
C ARG A 77 0.36 4.88 1.17
N VAL A 78 -0.60 5.24 0.31
CA VAL A 78 -0.35 6.01 -0.91
C VAL A 78 -1.31 7.19 -0.95
N PRO A 79 -0.86 8.40 -0.58
CA PRO A 79 -1.72 9.57 -0.53
C PRO A 79 -2.44 9.84 -1.84
N GLY A 80 -3.75 10.03 -1.78
CA GLY A 80 -4.59 10.32 -2.95
C GLY A 80 -4.96 9.11 -3.81
N LEU A 81 -4.38 7.92 -3.56
CA LEU A 81 -4.66 6.72 -4.37
C LEU A 81 -6.15 6.39 -4.39
N TYR A 82 -6.83 6.52 -3.26
CA TYR A 82 -8.28 6.32 -3.22
C TYR A 82 -9.00 7.17 -4.26
N TYR A 83 -8.57 8.40 -4.53
CA TYR A 83 -9.23 9.27 -5.50
C TYR A 83 -8.72 9.11 -6.94
N HIS A 84 -7.71 8.28 -7.18
CA HIS A 84 -7.16 8.09 -8.51
C HIS A 84 -8.16 7.36 -9.43
N PRO A 85 -8.38 7.82 -10.67
CA PRO A 85 -9.32 7.18 -11.61
C PRO A 85 -9.01 5.71 -11.88
N ASP A 86 -7.73 5.37 -12.01
CA ASP A 86 -7.32 4.01 -12.39
C ASP A 86 -7.67 2.95 -11.35
N VAL A 87 -7.97 3.30 -10.10
CA VAL A 87 -8.24 2.32 -9.04
C VAL A 87 -9.71 2.24 -8.61
N GLN A 88 -10.60 2.96 -9.29
CA GLN A 88 -12.03 2.93 -8.95
C GLN A 88 -12.64 1.52 -9.10
N HIS A 89 -12.13 0.72 -10.04
CA HIS A 89 -12.60 -0.64 -10.26
C HIS A 89 -12.31 -1.58 -9.06
N PHE A 90 -11.23 -1.35 -8.30
CA PHE A 90 -10.91 -2.12 -7.10
C PHE A 90 -11.79 -1.81 -5.89
N LYS A 91 -12.53 -0.70 -5.92
CA LYS A 91 -13.39 -0.30 -4.79
C LYS A 91 -14.72 -1.03 -4.77
N THR A 92 -15.19 -1.41 -5.95
CA THR A 92 -16.50 -2.02 -6.19
C THR A 92 -16.33 -3.53 -6.08
N LEU A 93 -16.71 -4.08 -4.94
CA LEU A 93 -16.55 -5.50 -4.65
C LEU A 93 -17.87 -6.24 -4.88
N PRO A 94 -17.86 -7.43 -5.50
CA PRO A 94 -19.03 -8.29 -5.52
C PRO A 94 -19.33 -8.81 -4.10
N ASP A 95 -20.59 -9.11 -3.81
CA ASP A 95 -20.98 -9.63 -2.48
C ASP A 95 -20.28 -10.94 -2.14
N SER A 96 -19.84 -11.71 -3.14
CA SER A 96 -19.12 -12.98 -2.98
C SER A 96 -17.77 -12.86 -2.26
N VAL A 97 -17.16 -11.68 -2.21
CA VAL A 97 -15.90 -11.46 -1.47
C VAL A 97 -16.13 -10.96 -0.04
N MET A 98 -17.38 -10.73 0.37
CA MET A 98 -17.72 -10.50 1.77
C MET A 98 -17.91 -11.84 2.48
N GLU A 99 -17.07 -12.13 3.48
CA GLU A 99 -17.16 -13.36 4.26
C GLU A 99 -18.27 -13.27 5.31
N TYR A 100 -18.31 -12.16 6.06
CA TYR A 100 -19.39 -11.84 6.99
C TYR A 100 -19.28 -10.38 7.43
N VAL A 101 -20.37 -9.86 8.00
CA VAL A 101 -20.44 -8.50 8.56
C VAL A 101 -20.77 -8.65 10.04
N THR A 102 -19.98 -8.02 10.90
CA THR A 102 -20.31 -7.82 12.31
C THR A 102 -20.83 -6.40 12.49
N ASP A 103 -21.38 -6.07 13.65
CA ASP A 103 -21.81 -4.71 13.98
C ASP A 103 -20.69 -3.67 13.83
N ARG A 104 -19.43 -4.12 13.90
CA ARG A 104 -18.24 -3.26 13.84
C ARG A 104 -17.49 -3.36 12.52
N TRP A 105 -17.42 -4.54 11.91
CA TRP A 105 -16.50 -4.81 10.81
C TRP A 105 -17.14 -5.60 9.66
N THR A 106 -16.81 -5.20 8.45
CA THR A 106 -17.01 -6.04 7.26
C THR A 106 -15.75 -6.88 7.03
N HIS A 107 -15.92 -8.20 7.10
CA HIS A 107 -14.86 -9.16 6.82
C HIS A 107 -14.89 -9.53 5.35
N TYR A 108 -13.77 -9.29 4.68
CA TYR A 108 -13.59 -9.67 3.28
C TYR A 108 -12.65 -10.88 3.17
N THR A 109 -12.84 -11.67 2.11
CA THR A 109 -11.90 -12.72 1.70
C THR A 109 -10.51 -12.11 1.47
N PRO A 110 -9.44 -12.91 1.51
CA PRO A 110 -8.08 -12.40 1.25
C PRO A 110 -7.98 -11.60 -0.07
N PRO A 111 -8.52 -12.08 -1.21
CA PRO A 111 -8.56 -11.29 -2.43
C PRO A 111 -9.35 -9.99 -2.29
N GLY A 112 -10.51 -10.01 -1.60
CA GLY A 112 -11.33 -8.82 -1.37
C GLY A 112 -10.64 -7.77 -0.50
N LYS A 113 -9.86 -8.19 0.51
CA LYS A 113 -9.03 -7.28 1.31
C LYS A 113 -7.92 -6.67 0.48
N SER A 114 -7.24 -7.48 -0.31
CA SER A 114 -6.19 -7.00 -1.20
C SER A 114 -6.73 -6.03 -2.26
N GLN A 115 -7.93 -6.27 -2.80
CA GLN A 115 -8.61 -5.31 -3.69
C GLN A 115 -8.84 -3.96 -2.99
N LYS A 116 -9.34 -3.94 -1.75
CA LYS A 116 -9.50 -2.67 -1.01
C LYS A 116 -8.17 -1.95 -0.82
N VAL A 117 -7.09 -2.67 -0.53
CA VAL A 117 -5.76 -2.07 -0.34
C VAL A 117 -5.22 -1.49 -1.65
N LEU A 118 -5.42 -2.18 -2.78
CA LEU A 118 -5.11 -1.63 -4.10
C LEU A 118 -6.01 -0.44 -4.48
N GLY A 119 -7.25 -0.42 -3.99
CA GLY A 119 -8.19 0.68 -4.12
C GLY A 119 -7.89 1.91 -3.25
N GLY A 120 -6.78 1.92 -2.52
CA GLY A 120 -6.34 3.06 -1.70
C GLY A 120 -6.64 2.95 -0.21
N ILE A 121 -7.18 1.84 0.27
CA ILE A 121 -7.31 1.57 1.70
C ILE A 121 -5.96 1.12 2.28
N GLY A 122 -5.64 1.55 3.49
CA GLY A 122 -4.36 1.24 4.12
C GLY A 122 -3.68 2.50 4.65
N THR A 123 -3.15 2.41 5.85
CA THR A 123 -2.52 3.52 6.55
C THR A 123 -1.24 3.08 7.25
N LEU A 124 -0.31 4.00 7.39
CA LEU A 124 0.96 3.84 8.08
C LEU A 124 1.03 4.84 9.23
N GLN A 125 1.58 4.42 10.36
CA GLN A 125 2.03 5.34 11.40
C GLN A 125 3.56 5.46 11.27
N ILE A 126 4.03 6.64 10.87
CA ILE A 126 5.46 6.86 10.62
C ILE A 126 6.04 7.62 11.81
N PRO A 127 7.12 7.12 12.45
CA PRO A 127 7.72 7.82 13.57
C PRO A 127 8.29 9.18 13.15
N PRO A 128 8.38 10.15 14.08
CA PRO A 128 9.04 11.43 13.84
C PRO A 128 10.49 11.24 13.38
N THR A 129 11.02 12.21 12.64
CA THR A 129 12.44 12.25 12.28
C THR A 129 13.30 12.75 13.46
N LEU A 130 14.62 12.54 13.36
CA LEU A 130 15.60 13.09 14.30
C LEU A 130 15.63 14.63 14.30
N GLU A 131 15.16 15.26 13.22
CA GLU A 131 15.02 16.72 13.08
C GLU A 131 13.67 17.23 13.60
N GLU A 132 12.96 16.44 14.39
CA GLU A 132 11.69 16.81 15.03
C GLU A 132 10.56 17.15 14.03
N TRP A 133 10.53 16.50 12.87
CA TRP A 133 9.41 16.59 11.93
C TRP A 133 8.53 15.35 12.00
N ARG A 134 7.21 15.57 11.88
CA ARG A 134 6.20 14.52 11.84
C ARG A 134 5.45 14.59 10.53
N ILE A 135 5.23 13.45 9.89
CA ILE A 135 4.24 13.36 8.83
C ILE A 135 2.95 12.82 9.42
N VAL A 136 1.88 13.57 9.23
CA VAL A 136 0.54 13.30 9.74
C VAL A 136 -0.45 13.50 8.60
N SER A 137 -1.72 13.25 8.83
CA SER A 137 -2.76 13.55 7.84
C SER A 137 -3.89 14.36 8.44
N VAL A 138 -4.56 15.11 7.59
CA VAL A 138 -5.83 15.76 7.91
C VAL A 138 -6.91 15.26 6.98
N SER A 139 -8.12 15.06 7.50
CA SER A 139 -9.26 14.59 6.69
C SER A 139 -10.55 15.30 7.08
N TYR A 140 -11.38 15.58 6.09
CA TYR A 140 -12.77 16.03 6.28
C TYR A 140 -13.71 14.87 6.65
N ALA A 141 -13.45 13.68 6.11
CA ALA A 141 -14.26 12.49 6.33
C ALA A 141 -13.92 11.71 7.61
N ASN A 142 -12.94 12.19 8.38
CA ASN A 142 -12.31 11.46 9.50
C ASN A 142 -11.71 10.10 9.08
N ASN A 143 -11.52 9.84 7.78
CA ASN A 143 -10.96 8.59 7.29
C ASN A 143 -9.55 8.84 6.74
N VAL A 144 -8.57 8.26 7.40
CA VAL A 144 -7.16 8.51 7.16
C VAL A 144 -6.69 8.04 5.80
N SER A 145 -7.29 6.99 5.23
CA SER A 145 -6.96 6.53 3.87
C SER A 145 -7.35 7.56 2.80
N PHE A 146 -8.20 8.54 3.15
CA PHE A 146 -8.60 9.65 2.27
C PHE A 146 -7.80 10.94 2.57
N GLY A 147 -7.07 10.93 3.68
CA GLY A 147 -6.46 12.11 4.26
C GLY A 147 -5.38 12.74 3.39
N ILE A 148 -5.15 14.02 3.65
CA ILE A 148 -4.17 14.88 3.01
C ILE A 148 -2.92 14.88 3.88
N PRO A 149 -1.73 14.49 3.36
CA PRO A 149 -0.50 14.50 4.14
C PRO A 149 -0.10 15.91 4.55
N VAL A 150 0.33 16.05 5.80
CA VAL A 150 0.86 17.28 6.38
C VAL A 150 2.20 16.97 7.02
N LEU A 151 3.24 17.70 6.62
CA LEU A 151 4.53 17.70 7.29
C LEU A 151 4.51 18.80 8.35
N MET A 152 4.65 18.40 9.61
CA MET A 152 4.45 19.25 10.76
C MET A 152 5.69 19.31 11.64
N HIS A 153 6.13 20.52 11.96
CA HIS A 153 7.26 20.73 12.86
C HIS A 153 6.85 20.51 14.32
N GLU A 154 7.73 19.90 15.13
CA GLU A 154 7.47 19.57 16.54
C GLU A 154 7.10 20.79 17.39
N ASN A 155 7.76 21.94 17.20
CA ASN A 155 7.35 23.20 17.85
C ASN A 155 5.85 23.50 17.70
N VAL A 156 5.27 23.28 16.52
CA VAL A 156 3.84 23.48 16.29
C VAL A 156 3.02 22.41 16.99
N TRP A 157 3.48 21.16 16.93
CA TRP A 157 2.88 20.02 17.62
C TRP A 157 2.75 20.24 19.13
N GLN A 158 3.84 20.68 19.76
CA GLN A 158 3.91 20.95 21.20
C GLN A 158 3.14 22.21 21.58
N HIS A 159 3.23 23.28 20.79
CA HIS A 159 2.52 24.54 21.06
C HIS A 159 1.01 24.32 21.23
N TYR A 160 0.40 23.51 20.37
CA TYR A 160 -1.02 23.22 20.41
C TYR A 160 -1.40 21.94 21.17
N GLY A 161 -0.42 21.17 21.67
CA GLY A 161 -0.67 19.86 22.29
C GLY A 161 -1.47 18.94 21.37
N LEU A 162 -1.01 18.83 20.12
CA LEU A 162 -1.67 18.03 19.09
C LEU A 162 -1.62 16.54 19.44
N ARG A 163 -2.66 15.82 19.01
CA ARG A 163 -2.85 14.39 19.20
C ARG A 163 -3.85 13.86 18.19
N GLU A 164 -3.87 12.54 18.00
CA GLU A 164 -4.90 11.83 17.22
C GLU A 164 -6.33 12.38 17.48
N GLY A 165 -7.08 12.61 16.39
CA GLY A 165 -8.45 13.10 16.43
C GLY A 165 -8.61 14.59 16.72
N ARG A 166 -7.53 15.35 16.96
CA ARG A 166 -7.63 16.79 17.24
C ARG A 166 -8.28 17.51 16.06
N ARG A 167 -9.31 18.32 16.34
CA ARG A 167 -9.95 19.15 15.34
C ARG A 167 -9.13 20.39 15.05
N ILE A 168 -8.84 20.62 13.77
CA ILE A 168 -8.19 21.83 13.27
C ILE A 168 -9.30 22.69 12.64
N HIS A 169 -9.55 23.84 13.26
CA HIS A 169 -10.53 24.82 12.79
C HIS A 169 -10.09 25.47 11.47
N SER A 170 -8.80 25.79 11.35
CA SER A 170 -8.21 26.34 10.13
C SER A 170 -6.74 25.90 10.00
N LEU A 171 -6.34 25.52 8.79
CA LEU A 171 -4.99 25.18 8.39
C LEU A 171 -4.68 25.93 7.09
N THR A 172 -3.62 26.72 7.08
CA THR A 172 -3.13 27.40 5.87
C THR A 172 -1.67 27.04 5.61
N ALA A 173 -1.43 26.28 4.54
CA ALA A 173 -0.13 25.71 4.27
C ALA A 173 0.15 25.56 2.77
N HIS A 174 1.43 25.57 2.40
CA HIS A 174 1.84 25.35 1.02
C HIS A 174 1.96 23.86 0.72
N TRP A 175 1.42 23.45 -0.42
CA TRP A 175 1.61 22.12 -0.97
C TRP A 175 3.00 22.02 -1.60
N LYS A 176 3.88 21.25 -0.98
CA LYS A 176 5.25 21.07 -1.43
C LYS A 176 5.49 19.62 -1.84
N GLN A 177 6.41 19.46 -2.77
CA GLN A 177 6.91 18.14 -3.10
C GLN A 177 7.62 17.55 -1.89
N MET A 178 7.36 16.27 -1.60
CA MET A 178 8.08 15.56 -0.56
C MET A 178 9.57 15.55 -0.88
N ASP A 179 10.41 15.88 0.10
CA ASP A 179 11.85 15.65 -0.05
C ASP A 179 12.14 14.15 -0.23
N ALA A 180 13.35 13.83 -0.69
CA ALA A 180 13.74 12.44 -0.96
C ALA A 180 13.62 11.52 0.29
N SER A 181 13.76 12.08 1.50
CA SER A 181 13.70 11.33 2.75
C SER A 181 12.28 10.92 3.14
N TRP A 182 11.28 11.75 2.82
CA TRP A 182 9.87 11.43 2.98
C TRP A 182 9.32 10.68 1.78
N ALA A 183 9.65 11.14 0.56
CA ALA A 183 9.18 10.56 -0.67
C ALA A 183 9.52 9.06 -0.76
N LYS A 184 10.69 8.65 -0.28
CA LYS A 184 11.05 7.23 -0.24
C LYS A 184 10.16 6.40 0.67
N ARG A 185 9.57 6.96 1.73
CA ARG A 185 8.68 6.28 2.68
C ARG A 185 7.27 6.02 2.14
N PHE A 186 6.98 6.50 0.94
CA PHE A 186 5.71 6.25 0.27
C PHE A 186 5.92 5.54 -1.07
N PRO A 187 4.93 4.75 -1.49
CA PRO A 187 4.85 4.26 -2.85
C PRO A 187 4.86 5.33 -3.93
N SER A 188 5.80 5.22 -4.88
CA SER A 188 5.77 5.88 -6.19
C SER A 188 4.82 5.13 -7.10
N MET A 189 3.74 5.75 -7.52
CA MET A 189 2.90 5.24 -8.59
C MET A 189 2.82 6.28 -9.69
N ARG A 190 2.70 5.82 -10.94
CA ARG A 190 2.51 6.73 -12.07
C ARG A 190 1.31 7.65 -11.82
N GLY A 191 1.48 8.92 -12.12
CA GLY A 191 0.39 9.91 -11.99
C GLY A 191 0.09 10.32 -10.55
N MET A 192 0.75 9.74 -9.55
CA MET A 192 0.55 10.09 -8.15
C MET A 192 1.59 11.09 -7.67
N PRO A 193 1.17 12.30 -7.26
CA PRO A 193 2.09 13.28 -6.69
C PRO A 193 2.49 12.88 -5.27
N LYS A 194 3.79 12.92 -5.00
CA LYS A 194 4.34 12.82 -3.64
C LYS A 194 4.48 14.22 -3.08
N GLY A 195 3.47 14.67 -2.36
CA GLY A 195 3.47 15.98 -1.71
C GLY A 195 2.86 15.95 -0.31
N TYR A 196 3.12 17.01 0.42
CA TYR A 196 2.50 17.31 1.71
C TYR A 196 2.21 18.80 1.82
N LEU A 197 1.31 19.16 2.73
CA LEU A 197 1.20 20.53 3.23
C LEU A 197 2.27 20.76 4.29
N VAL A 198 3.02 21.86 4.22
CA VAL A 198 4.07 22.18 5.21
C VAL A 198 3.57 23.14 6.27
N VAL A 199 3.68 22.72 7.54
CA VAL A 199 3.34 23.50 8.72
C VAL A 199 4.56 23.60 9.62
N ASP A 200 5.20 24.76 9.61
CA ASP A 200 6.43 25.04 10.36
C ASP A 200 6.27 26.16 11.39
N HIS A 201 5.15 26.89 11.36
CA HIS A 201 4.85 27.97 12.29
C HIS A 201 3.44 27.83 12.92
N PRO A 202 3.27 28.12 14.22
CA PRO A 202 1.96 28.02 14.89
C PRO A 202 0.84 28.87 14.26
N ASP A 203 1.18 30.01 13.64
CA ASP A 203 0.20 30.90 13.01
C ASP A 203 -0.52 30.27 11.79
N GLN A 204 0.03 29.18 11.23
CA GLN A 204 -0.58 28.45 10.13
C GLN A 204 -1.76 27.57 10.56
N LEU A 205 -1.98 27.42 11.87
CA LEU A 205 -3.01 26.57 12.45
C LEU A 205 -3.88 27.34 13.43
N ARG A 206 -5.15 27.00 13.45
CA ARG A 206 -6.05 27.26 14.57
C ARG A 206 -6.72 25.97 14.95
N VAL A 207 -6.57 25.58 16.21
CA VAL A 207 -7.11 24.31 16.73
C VAL A 207 -8.40 24.55 17.50
N SER A 208 -9.34 23.61 17.38
CA SER A 208 -10.49 23.52 18.27
C SER A 208 -10.15 22.63 19.49
N PRO A 209 -10.76 22.87 20.66
CA PRO A 209 -10.63 21.97 21.81
C PRO A 209 -11.23 20.57 21.55
N ASP A 210 -12.06 20.42 20.51
CA ASP A 210 -12.74 19.17 20.20
C ASP A 210 -11.78 18.08 19.72
N VAL A 211 -12.14 16.83 20.02
CA VAL A 211 -11.47 15.61 19.53
C VAL A 211 -12.53 14.73 18.90
N TYR A 212 -12.32 14.32 17.66
CA TYR A 212 -13.22 13.47 16.89
C TYR A 212 -12.57 12.11 16.63
N PRO A 213 -13.36 11.03 16.59
CA PRO A 213 -12.86 9.74 16.16
C PRO A 213 -12.40 9.81 14.71
N THR A 214 -11.18 9.34 14.47
CA THR A 214 -10.63 8.99 13.16
C THR A 214 -10.75 7.50 12.90
N VAL A 215 -10.91 7.15 11.62
CA VAL A 215 -10.92 5.80 11.10
C VAL A 215 -9.65 5.56 10.29
N TYR A 216 -8.85 4.57 10.68
CA TYR A 216 -7.60 4.21 10.02
C TYR A 216 -7.51 2.70 9.74
N HIS A 217 -6.55 2.33 8.88
CA HIS A 217 -6.50 1.00 8.25
C HIS A 217 -5.09 0.42 8.31
N PRO A 218 -4.58 0.04 9.51
CA PRO A 218 -3.31 -0.67 9.58
C PRO A 218 -3.38 -1.93 8.72
N PHE A 219 -2.29 -2.24 8.03
CA PHE A 219 -2.23 -3.39 7.12
C PHE A 219 -0.95 -4.18 7.31
N THR A 220 -1.03 -5.45 6.95
CA THR A 220 0.07 -6.43 6.93
C THR A 220 -0.03 -7.27 5.65
N ILE A 221 0.98 -8.09 5.41
CA ILE A 221 1.00 -9.09 4.34
C ILE A 221 1.01 -10.46 5.02
N MET A 222 0.05 -11.30 4.66
CA MET A 222 -0.04 -12.68 5.13
C MET A 222 0.44 -13.62 4.04
N GLU A 223 1.46 -14.41 4.34
CA GLU A 223 1.84 -15.60 3.60
C GLU A 223 0.97 -16.77 4.07
N TYR A 224 0.47 -17.60 3.16
CA TYR A 224 -0.31 -18.78 3.53
C TYR A 224 -0.28 -19.82 2.42
N GLU A 225 -0.53 -21.08 2.77
CA GLU A 225 -0.56 -22.20 1.82
C GLU A 225 -2.01 -22.62 1.54
N VAL A 226 -2.35 -22.80 0.26
CA VAL A 226 -3.62 -23.39 -0.18
C VAL A 226 -3.35 -24.31 -1.36
N ASN A 227 -3.89 -25.54 -1.31
CA ASN A 227 -3.77 -26.53 -2.37
C ASN A 227 -2.33 -26.82 -2.81
N GLY A 228 -1.39 -26.88 -1.85
CA GLY A 228 0.03 -27.13 -2.13
C GLY A 228 0.78 -25.93 -2.72
N SER A 229 0.16 -24.74 -2.79
CA SER A 229 0.78 -23.51 -3.30
C SER A 229 0.90 -22.44 -2.22
N LEU A 230 2.01 -21.70 -2.29
CA LEU A 230 2.27 -20.54 -1.45
C LEU A 230 1.65 -19.27 -2.06
N PHE A 231 0.91 -18.53 -1.25
CA PHE A 231 0.23 -17.28 -1.61
C PHE A 231 0.47 -16.18 -0.59
N TYR A 232 0.27 -14.94 -1.03
CA TYR A 232 0.46 -13.73 -0.23
C TYR A 232 -0.77 -12.85 -0.38
N ASP A 233 -1.27 -12.25 0.70
CA ASP A 233 -2.38 -11.29 0.64
C ASP A 233 -2.18 -10.09 1.54
N PHE A 234 -2.69 -8.93 1.12
CA PHE A 234 -2.84 -7.82 2.04
C PHE A 234 -3.99 -8.06 3.00
N VAL A 235 -3.71 -7.90 4.28
CA VAL A 235 -4.70 -7.96 5.33
C VAL A 235 -4.73 -6.62 6.03
N TYR A 236 -5.89 -5.97 6.06
CA TYR A 236 -6.09 -4.76 6.84
C TYR A 236 -7.25 -4.93 7.81
N VAL A 237 -7.23 -4.08 8.84
CA VAL A 237 -8.30 -3.95 9.83
C VAL A 237 -8.79 -2.51 9.81
N THR A 238 -10.10 -2.29 9.90
CA THR A 238 -10.65 -0.94 10.09
C THR A 238 -10.69 -0.63 11.58
N VAL A 239 -10.04 0.45 11.97
CA VAL A 239 -9.90 0.85 13.38
C VAL A 239 -10.58 2.20 13.59
N ASP A 240 -11.40 2.28 14.61
CA ASP A 240 -11.95 3.53 15.14
C ASP A 240 -11.10 3.95 16.35
N SER A 241 -10.49 5.14 16.30
CA SER A 241 -9.64 5.66 17.38
C SER A 241 -10.38 5.92 18.70
N SER A 242 -11.72 5.96 18.71
CA SER A 242 -12.49 6.07 19.95
C SER A 242 -12.59 4.75 20.72
N ASP A 243 -12.27 3.61 20.11
CA ASP A 243 -12.29 2.32 20.80
C ASP A 243 -10.99 2.13 21.59
N PRO A 244 -11.01 2.14 22.94
CA PRO A 244 -9.79 2.01 23.73
C PRO A 244 -9.17 0.59 23.65
N ASP A 245 -9.93 -0.41 23.23
CA ASP A 245 -9.50 -1.82 23.15
C ASP A 245 -9.12 -2.24 21.72
N PHE A 246 -8.99 -1.27 20.80
CA PHE A 246 -8.69 -1.54 19.39
C PHE A 246 -7.50 -2.48 19.19
N ARG A 247 -6.45 -2.36 20.02
CA ARG A 247 -5.26 -3.20 19.90
C ARG A 247 -5.55 -4.68 20.16
N ASN A 248 -6.34 -5.01 21.19
CA ASN A 248 -6.69 -6.40 21.46
C ASN A 248 -7.63 -6.95 20.40
N GLN A 249 -8.54 -6.12 19.90
CA GLN A 249 -9.42 -6.48 18.79
C GLN A 249 -8.62 -6.78 17.50
N ILE A 250 -7.63 -5.98 17.15
CA ILE A 250 -6.74 -6.27 16.02
C ILE A 250 -5.99 -7.59 16.22
N ARG A 251 -5.47 -7.85 17.44
CA ARG A 251 -4.79 -9.12 17.74
C ARG A 251 -5.72 -10.32 17.58
N ALA A 252 -6.93 -10.23 18.14
CA ALA A 252 -7.94 -11.28 18.02
C ALA A 252 -8.29 -11.52 16.55
N PHE A 253 -8.54 -10.44 15.80
CA PHE A 253 -8.80 -10.52 14.36
C PHE A 253 -7.67 -11.22 13.60
N LEU A 254 -6.42 -10.80 13.76
CA LEU A 254 -5.28 -11.39 13.04
C LEU A 254 -5.04 -12.84 13.50
N GLY A 255 -5.20 -13.13 14.79
CA GLY A 255 -5.11 -14.48 15.33
C GLY A 255 -6.16 -15.44 14.75
N GLU A 256 -7.39 -14.98 14.55
CA GLU A 256 -8.44 -15.77 13.90
C GLU A 256 -8.22 -15.87 12.39
N TYR A 257 -7.86 -14.76 11.74
CA TYR A 257 -7.77 -14.65 10.29
C TYR A 257 -6.71 -15.56 9.68
N ARG A 258 -5.58 -15.77 10.38
CA ARG A 258 -4.50 -16.66 9.92
C ARG A 258 -4.92 -18.13 9.82
N TYR A 259 -5.85 -18.59 10.64
CA TYR A 259 -6.33 -19.99 10.63
C TYR A 259 -7.67 -20.17 9.92
N MET A 260 -8.34 -19.07 9.60
CA MET A 260 -9.64 -19.08 8.95
C MET A 260 -9.60 -19.89 7.64
N LYS A 261 -10.55 -20.82 7.49
CA LYS A 261 -10.63 -21.75 6.34
C LYS A 261 -9.37 -22.61 6.11
N GLY A 262 -8.60 -22.90 7.16
CA GLY A 262 -7.44 -23.80 7.09
C GLY A 262 -6.20 -23.22 6.42
N ARG A 263 -6.09 -21.89 6.30
CA ARG A 263 -4.97 -21.21 5.61
C ARG A 263 -3.62 -21.34 6.33
N HIS A 264 -3.61 -21.57 7.65
CA HIS A 264 -2.40 -21.64 8.47
C HIS A 264 -1.35 -20.55 8.16
N GLY A 265 -1.80 -19.29 8.03
CA GLY A 265 -0.97 -18.20 7.57
C GLY A 265 0.07 -17.69 8.57
N ASN A 266 1.08 -17.01 8.02
CA ASN A 266 2.13 -16.29 8.72
C ASN A 266 2.10 -14.82 8.30
N TYR A 267 2.16 -13.90 9.25
CA TYR A 267 2.27 -12.49 8.93
C TYR A 267 3.73 -12.14 8.66
N LEU A 268 3.95 -11.41 7.58
CA LEU A 268 5.29 -11.04 7.17
C LEU A 268 5.69 -9.67 7.70
N ILE A 269 4.73 -8.77 7.92
CA ILE A 269 5.00 -7.37 8.22
C ILE A 269 4.21 -6.91 9.46
N GLU A 270 4.86 -6.19 10.36
CA GLU A 270 4.20 -5.60 11.52
C GLU A 270 3.26 -4.44 11.09
N PRO A 271 1.95 -4.48 11.43
CA PRO A 271 1.01 -3.41 11.09
C PRO A 271 1.28 -2.07 11.81
N PHE A 272 1.98 -2.07 12.95
CA PHE A 272 2.32 -0.87 13.73
C PHE A 272 3.83 -0.72 13.94
N VAL A 273 4.48 0.11 13.12
CA VAL A 273 5.94 0.30 13.15
C VAL A 273 6.45 0.82 14.50
N SER A 274 5.77 1.80 15.10
CA SER A 274 6.23 2.43 16.35
C SER A 274 5.82 1.69 17.62
N HIS A 275 4.79 0.85 17.53
CA HIS A 275 4.25 0.11 18.67
C HIS A 275 3.79 -1.27 18.21
N PRO A 276 4.74 -2.21 18.01
CA PRO A 276 4.45 -3.54 17.50
C PRO A 276 3.30 -4.21 18.25
N LEU A 277 2.38 -4.79 17.50
CA LEU A 277 1.15 -5.35 18.03
C LEU A 277 1.20 -6.88 18.05
N LEU A 278 1.83 -7.48 17.05
CA LEU A 278 2.05 -8.91 16.94
C LEU A 278 3.30 -9.30 17.75
N TYR A 279 3.34 -10.54 18.23
CA TYR A 279 4.53 -11.04 18.92
C TYR A 279 5.67 -11.22 17.91
N GLU A 280 6.92 -11.07 18.33
CA GLU A 280 8.10 -11.21 17.43
C GLU A 280 8.13 -12.56 16.70
N GLN A 281 7.55 -13.61 17.27
CA GLN A 281 7.44 -14.93 16.65
C GLN A 281 6.32 -15.04 15.59
N ASP A 282 5.39 -14.08 15.54
CA ASP A 282 4.25 -14.06 14.63
C ASP A 282 4.48 -13.19 13.39
N VAL A 283 5.58 -12.43 13.36
CA VAL A 283 5.94 -11.53 12.25
C VAL A 283 7.39 -11.75 11.85
N MET A 284 7.63 -12.03 10.56
CA MET A 284 8.99 -12.27 10.07
C MET A 284 9.81 -10.99 9.89
N TYR A 285 9.19 -9.86 9.54
CA TYR A 285 9.87 -8.63 9.20
C TYR A 285 9.18 -7.41 9.82
N GLN A 286 9.95 -6.44 10.30
CA GLN A 286 9.44 -5.20 10.90
C GLN A 286 8.98 -4.19 9.85
N SER A 287 9.38 -4.39 8.58
CA SER A 287 8.99 -3.52 7.48
C SER A 287 8.94 -4.24 6.13
N PRO A 288 8.22 -3.71 5.14
CA PRO A 288 8.31 -4.21 3.77
C PRO A 288 9.74 -4.16 3.19
N GLU A 289 10.58 -3.23 3.64
CA GLU A 289 11.97 -3.11 3.20
C GLU A 289 12.81 -4.30 3.63
N GLU A 290 12.70 -4.67 4.91
CA GLU A 290 13.38 -5.82 5.48
C GLU A 290 12.97 -7.13 4.79
N LEU A 291 11.65 -7.34 4.56
CA LEU A 291 11.14 -8.45 3.77
C LEU A 291 11.85 -8.58 2.42
N ARG A 292 12.03 -7.47 1.67
CA ARG A 292 12.68 -7.51 0.35
C ARG A 292 14.19 -7.69 0.41
N LYS A 293 14.83 -7.14 1.45
CA LYS A 293 16.28 -7.28 1.66
C LYS A 293 16.65 -8.72 1.99
N GLU A 294 15.81 -9.38 2.78
CA GLU A 294 16.07 -10.73 3.27
C GLU A 294 15.48 -11.81 2.36
N HIS A 295 14.43 -11.50 1.59
CA HIS A 295 13.76 -12.45 0.70
C HIS A 295 13.82 -12.01 -0.77
N SER A 296 14.74 -12.63 -1.53
CA SER A 296 15.02 -12.26 -2.93
C SER A 296 13.84 -12.40 -3.89
N ALA A 297 12.87 -13.28 -3.61
CA ALA A 297 11.66 -13.46 -4.41
C ALA A 297 10.46 -12.62 -3.95
N ALA A 298 10.63 -11.76 -2.93
CA ALA A 298 9.51 -10.97 -2.39
C ALA A 298 8.87 -10.06 -3.45
N ASN A 299 9.67 -9.50 -4.36
CA ASN A 299 9.14 -8.65 -5.44
C ASN A 299 8.22 -9.43 -6.38
N SER A 300 8.62 -10.63 -6.79
CA SER A 300 7.82 -11.47 -7.68
C SER A 300 6.54 -11.96 -6.99
N HIS A 301 6.60 -12.32 -5.71
CA HIS A 301 5.39 -12.66 -4.94
C HIS A 301 4.41 -11.48 -4.83
N LEU A 302 4.91 -10.26 -4.62
CA LEU A 302 4.07 -9.06 -4.59
C LEU A 302 3.48 -8.72 -5.96
N SER A 303 4.25 -8.91 -7.04
CA SER A 303 3.80 -8.73 -8.41
C SER A 303 2.67 -9.70 -8.76
N LEU A 304 2.86 -10.99 -8.48
CA LEU A 304 1.85 -12.02 -8.70
C LEU A 304 0.60 -11.82 -7.85
N LEU A 305 0.73 -11.28 -6.63
CA LEU A 305 -0.42 -10.88 -5.82
C LEU A 305 -1.28 -9.85 -6.58
N VAL A 306 -0.66 -8.80 -7.12
CA VAL A 306 -1.39 -7.77 -7.88
C VAL A 306 -2.10 -8.36 -9.08
N GLU A 307 -1.42 -9.20 -9.87
CA GLU A 307 -2.01 -9.84 -11.05
C GLU A 307 -3.15 -10.80 -10.68
N ARG A 308 -3.00 -11.57 -9.60
CA ARG A 308 -4.06 -12.44 -9.08
C ARG A 308 -5.29 -11.63 -8.64
N ILE A 309 -5.10 -10.46 -8.03
CA ILE A 309 -6.20 -9.60 -7.58
C ILE A 309 -7.03 -9.06 -8.75
N LYS A 310 -6.39 -8.75 -9.88
CA LYS A 310 -7.12 -8.37 -11.11
C LYS A 310 -8.05 -9.49 -11.58
N ASN A 311 -7.75 -10.73 -11.19
CA ASN A 311 -8.49 -11.93 -11.54
C ASN A 311 -8.66 -12.06 -13.07
N GLU A 312 -7.61 -11.66 -13.79
CA GLU A 312 -7.54 -11.82 -15.24
C GLU A 312 -7.51 -13.30 -15.59
N ARG A 313 -8.20 -13.64 -16.68
CA ARG A 313 -8.19 -14.99 -17.23
C ARG A 313 -7.28 -15.04 -18.44
N PHE A 314 -6.35 -15.99 -18.41
CA PHE A 314 -5.48 -16.35 -19.50
C PHE A 314 -6.06 -17.63 -20.12
N GLY A 315 -6.68 -17.47 -21.29
CA GLY A 315 -7.62 -18.46 -21.82
C GLY A 315 -8.79 -18.69 -20.85
N SER A 316 -8.89 -19.90 -20.30
CA SER A 316 -9.93 -20.30 -19.34
C SER A 316 -9.47 -20.33 -17.88
N ARG A 317 -8.19 -20.07 -17.63
CA ARG A 317 -7.54 -20.22 -16.31
C ARG A 317 -7.20 -18.87 -15.71
N THR A 318 -7.23 -18.81 -14.40
CA THR A 318 -6.72 -17.70 -13.59
C THR A 318 -5.24 -17.91 -13.27
N LEU A 319 -4.52 -16.84 -12.95
CA LEU A 319 -3.13 -16.94 -12.47
C LEU A 319 -2.99 -17.85 -11.25
N GLU A 320 -4.00 -17.87 -10.37
CA GLU A 320 -4.05 -18.75 -9.20
C GLU A 320 -4.06 -20.23 -9.60
N GLU A 321 -4.88 -20.61 -10.59
CA GLU A 321 -4.91 -21.99 -11.11
C GLU A 321 -3.60 -22.39 -11.80
N ILE A 322 -2.99 -21.47 -12.55
CA ILE A 322 -1.69 -21.69 -13.19
C ILE A 322 -0.61 -21.92 -12.13
N LYS A 323 -0.59 -21.07 -11.09
CA LYS A 323 0.38 -21.19 -10.00
C LYS A 323 0.21 -22.50 -9.22
N ILE A 324 -1.03 -22.89 -8.90
CA ILE A 324 -1.35 -24.17 -8.27
C ILE A 324 -0.86 -25.33 -9.11
N PHE A 325 -1.08 -25.27 -10.42
CA PHE A 325 -0.61 -26.33 -11.30
C PHE A 325 0.92 -26.44 -11.28
N ILE A 326 1.63 -25.32 -11.48
CA ILE A 326 3.09 -25.29 -11.52
C ILE A 326 3.68 -25.79 -10.19
N ASP A 327 3.27 -25.20 -9.06
CA ASP A 327 3.83 -25.52 -7.74
C ASP A 327 3.67 -27.00 -7.35
N ASN A 328 2.61 -27.66 -7.84
CA ASN A 328 2.34 -29.07 -7.52
C ASN A 328 2.98 -30.07 -8.50
N HIS A 329 3.38 -29.65 -9.70
CA HIS A 329 3.83 -30.56 -10.75
C HIS A 329 5.25 -30.32 -11.23
N PHE A 330 5.86 -29.18 -10.89
CA PHE A 330 7.16 -28.77 -11.41
C PHE A 330 8.19 -28.73 -10.29
N ASP A 331 9.38 -29.24 -10.56
CA ASP A 331 10.58 -28.88 -9.82
C ASP A 331 11.33 -27.71 -10.51
N THR A 332 12.48 -27.34 -9.95
CA THR A 332 13.30 -26.25 -10.48
C THR A 332 13.80 -26.50 -11.90
N ASP A 333 14.09 -27.75 -12.28
CA ASP A 333 14.62 -28.07 -13.60
C ASP A 333 13.48 -28.16 -14.63
N ASP A 334 12.29 -28.60 -14.22
CA ASP A 334 11.07 -28.49 -15.03
C ASP A 334 10.75 -27.02 -15.35
N LEU A 335 10.86 -26.12 -14.37
CA LEU A 335 10.67 -24.68 -14.57
C LEU A 335 11.66 -24.10 -15.58
N LYS A 336 12.94 -24.46 -15.49
CA LYS A 336 13.97 -24.01 -16.46
C LYS A 336 13.68 -24.54 -17.86
N THR A 337 13.32 -25.82 -17.96
CA THR A 337 12.96 -26.46 -19.24
C THR A 337 11.75 -25.79 -19.87
N CYS A 338 10.71 -25.51 -19.07
CA CYS A 338 9.53 -24.78 -19.53
C CYS A 338 9.87 -23.36 -19.97
N SER A 339 10.73 -22.67 -19.21
CA SER A 339 11.25 -21.34 -19.55
C SER A 339 11.96 -21.33 -20.90
N ASP A 340 12.79 -22.34 -21.18
CA ASP A 340 13.47 -22.48 -22.47
C ASP A 340 12.49 -22.74 -23.63
N VAL A 341 11.46 -23.58 -23.39
CA VAL A 341 10.40 -23.86 -24.39
C VAL A 341 9.67 -22.59 -24.81
N ILE A 342 9.37 -21.70 -23.87
CA ILE A 342 8.73 -20.41 -24.16
C ILE A 342 9.73 -19.33 -24.56
N LEU A 343 10.99 -19.67 -24.85
CA LEU A 343 12.06 -18.74 -25.26
C LEU A 343 12.32 -17.64 -24.23
N LEU A 344 12.38 -18.00 -22.95
CA LEU A 344 12.72 -17.12 -21.84
C LEU A 344 13.96 -17.67 -21.15
N ASN A 345 15.03 -16.87 -21.07
CA ASN A 345 16.31 -17.31 -20.52
C ASN A 345 16.16 -17.62 -19.01
N PRO A 346 16.44 -18.85 -18.55
CA PRO A 346 16.28 -19.21 -17.14
C PRO A 346 17.13 -18.38 -16.18
N ASN A 347 18.29 -17.89 -16.65
CA ASN A 347 19.16 -17.01 -15.85
C ASN A 347 18.55 -15.62 -15.59
N ALA A 348 17.52 -15.23 -16.33
CA ALA A 348 16.86 -13.94 -16.12
C ALA A 348 16.09 -13.90 -14.79
N TRP A 349 15.45 -15.01 -14.43
CA TRP A 349 14.57 -15.11 -13.27
C TRP A 349 15.09 -16.01 -12.16
N TYR A 350 15.89 -17.04 -12.47
CA TYR A 350 16.36 -18.00 -11.46
C TYR A 350 17.27 -17.32 -10.42
N ARG A 351 17.04 -17.64 -9.13
CA ARG A 351 17.81 -17.07 -8.00
C ARG A 351 18.41 -18.11 -7.04
N GLY A 352 18.07 -19.39 -7.17
CA GLY A 352 18.61 -20.47 -6.33
C GLY A 352 17.90 -20.64 -4.98
N GLY A 353 16.62 -20.26 -4.90
CA GLY A 353 15.75 -20.40 -3.73
C GLY A 353 14.88 -21.65 -3.74
N ARG A 354 13.79 -21.62 -2.96
CA ARG A 354 12.80 -22.71 -2.89
C ARG A 354 12.00 -22.78 -4.20
N VAL A 355 11.46 -23.96 -4.53
CA VAL A 355 10.64 -24.15 -5.75
C VAL A 355 9.50 -23.12 -5.84
N PHE A 356 8.82 -22.82 -4.74
CA PHE A 356 7.74 -21.80 -4.69
C PHE A 356 8.22 -20.37 -4.98
N ASP A 357 9.47 -20.07 -4.64
CA ASP A 357 10.08 -18.76 -4.90
C ASP A 357 10.53 -18.68 -6.35
N GLU A 358 11.07 -19.77 -6.87
CA GLU A 358 11.47 -19.90 -8.27
C GLU A 358 10.28 -19.93 -9.24
N SER A 359 9.17 -20.59 -8.87
CA SER A 359 7.93 -20.55 -9.64
C SER A 359 7.35 -19.13 -9.68
N ALA A 360 7.46 -18.37 -8.59
CA ALA A 360 7.04 -16.99 -8.55
C ALA A 360 7.91 -16.08 -9.43
N ASN A 361 9.24 -16.20 -9.33
CA ASN A 361 10.17 -15.47 -10.20
C ASN A 361 9.93 -15.79 -11.68
N PHE A 362 9.69 -17.06 -12.00
CA PHE A 362 9.39 -17.50 -13.36
C PHE A 362 8.09 -16.90 -13.89
N LEU A 363 6.99 -17.02 -13.15
CA LEU A 363 5.70 -16.47 -13.55
C LEU A 363 5.74 -14.95 -13.72
N ASP A 364 6.43 -14.24 -12.82
CA ASP A 364 6.62 -12.79 -12.93
C ASP A 364 7.37 -12.43 -14.23
N ALA A 365 8.45 -13.14 -14.55
CA ALA A 365 9.17 -12.94 -15.81
C ALA A 365 8.33 -13.28 -17.06
N VAL A 366 7.44 -14.27 -16.98
CA VAL A 366 6.48 -14.60 -18.05
C VAL A 366 5.50 -13.45 -18.26
N MET A 367 4.95 -12.90 -17.19
CA MET A 367 4.04 -11.75 -17.23
C MET A 367 4.73 -10.50 -17.79
N GLU A 368 5.94 -10.19 -17.34
CA GLU A 368 6.71 -9.04 -17.81
C GLU A 368 7.02 -9.09 -19.31
N ARG A 369 7.12 -10.30 -19.87
CA ARG A 369 7.43 -10.54 -21.28
C ARG A 369 6.21 -10.85 -22.13
N ASP A 370 5.01 -10.77 -21.56
CA ASP A 370 3.74 -11.06 -22.25
C ASP A 370 3.72 -12.47 -22.87
N LYS A 371 4.20 -13.47 -22.12
CA LYS A 371 4.38 -14.87 -22.58
C LYS A 371 3.42 -15.88 -21.97
N VAL A 372 2.30 -15.42 -21.42
CA VAL A 372 1.39 -16.27 -20.63
C VAL A 372 0.70 -17.30 -21.52
N ASP A 373 0.37 -16.94 -22.76
CA ASP A 373 -0.26 -17.86 -23.72
C ASP A 373 0.71 -18.98 -24.12
N GLU A 374 1.97 -18.66 -24.40
CA GLU A 374 3.00 -19.66 -24.68
C GLU A 374 3.28 -20.55 -23.46
N LEU A 375 3.20 -19.99 -22.25
CA LEU A 375 3.28 -20.78 -21.02
C LEU A 375 2.11 -21.76 -20.95
N LEU A 376 0.87 -21.34 -21.20
CA LEU A 376 -0.30 -22.24 -21.18
C LEU A 376 -0.15 -23.39 -22.17
N ASP A 377 0.29 -23.10 -23.39
CA ASP A 377 0.57 -24.11 -24.42
C ASP A 377 1.67 -25.08 -23.97
N ALA A 378 2.72 -24.58 -23.33
CA ALA A 378 3.76 -25.42 -22.77
C ALA A 378 3.22 -26.34 -21.66
N LEU A 379 2.43 -25.80 -20.73
CA LEU A 379 1.86 -26.54 -19.59
C LEU A 379 0.91 -27.67 -20.00
N VAL A 380 0.25 -27.57 -21.16
CA VAL A 380 -0.56 -28.69 -21.70
C VAL A 380 0.28 -29.96 -21.88
N ASN A 381 1.54 -29.82 -22.29
CA ASN A 381 2.45 -30.96 -22.43
C ASN A 381 2.83 -31.62 -21.09
N TYR A 382 2.63 -30.90 -19.98
CA TYR A 382 2.87 -31.38 -18.62
C TYR A 382 1.59 -31.87 -17.93
N GLY A 383 0.48 -31.98 -18.66
CA GLY A 383 -0.77 -32.52 -18.14
C GLY A 383 -1.76 -31.47 -17.65
N LEU A 384 -1.52 -30.18 -17.90
CA LEU A 384 -2.56 -29.17 -17.73
C LEU A 384 -3.66 -29.50 -18.74
N SER A 385 -4.87 -29.76 -18.26
CA SER A 385 -5.97 -30.16 -19.16
C SER A 385 -6.19 -29.06 -20.22
N PRO A 386 -6.09 -29.39 -21.53
CA PRO A 386 -6.36 -28.44 -22.59
C PRO A 386 -7.81 -28.00 -22.50
N VAL A 387 -8.07 -26.72 -22.78
CA VAL A 387 -9.43 -26.17 -22.83
C VAL A 387 -9.83 -25.92 -24.27
#